data_AF-A0A938ER57-F1
#
_entry.id   AF-A0A938ER57-F1
#
_cell.length_a   1.000
_cell.length_b   1.000
_cell.length_c   1.000
_cell.angle_alpha   90.00
_cell.angle_beta   90.00
_cell.angle_gamma   90.00
#
_symmetry.space_group_name_H-M   'P 1'
#
loop_
_entity.id
_entity.type
_entity.pdbx_description
1 polymer ?
#
loop_
_entity_poly.entity_id
_entity_poly.type
_entity_poly.pdbx_seq_one_letter_code
_entity_poly.pdbx_strand_id
1 'polypeptide(L)'
;MSDSPLRIALVSPHAFPPGDDVGHAVAAEAEALARRGHAVTILAPGKGRQAADAGRRRIEALEAGDADAVAAGPGGPPLLVATSRAIRKSSKGTGRRLG
;
A
#
# COMPACT_ATOMS: atom_id res chain seq x y z
N MET A 1 2.10 -28.74 6.23
CA MET A 1 1.08 -27.94 6.93
C MET A 1 0.46 -27.02 5.91
N SER A 2 -0.84 -27.09 5.67
CA SER A 2 -1.56 -26.08 4.89
C SER A 2 -1.66 -24.85 5.80
N ASP A 3 -0.70 -23.94 5.70
CA ASP A 3 -0.77 -22.69 6.43
C ASP A 3 -1.91 -21.85 5.82
N SER A 4 -2.90 -21.47 6.63
CA SER A 4 -4.02 -20.68 6.14
C SER A 4 -3.52 -19.39 5.49
N PRO A 5 -4.09 -18.95 4.35
CA PRO A 5 -3.66 -17.72 3.70
C PRO A 5 -3.68 -16.51 4.66
N LEU A 6 -2.51 -15.91 4.88
CA LEU A 6 -2.36 -14.68 5.65
C LEU A 6 -2.60 -13.44 4.78
N ARG A 7 -3.07 -12.36 5.42
CA ARG A 7 -3.09 -11.01 4.86
C ARG A 7 -1.87 -10.26 5.34
N ILE A 8 -0.97 -9.89 4.43
CA ILE A 8 0.34 -9.31 4.75
C ILE A 8 0.45 -7.94 4.11
N ALA A 9 0.82 -6.94 4.92
CA ALA A 9 1.14 -5.59 4.44
C ALA A 9 2.64 -5.35 4.57
N LEU A 10 3.31 -5.09 3.45
CA LEU A 10 4.69 -4.60 3.42
C LEU A 10 4.67 -3.08 3.31
N VAL A 11 5.21 -2.40 4.32
CA VAL A 11 5.30 -0.93 4.34
C VAL A 11 6.72 -0.53 3.95
N SER A 12 6.86 0.25 2.87
CA SER A 12 8.16 0.72 2.39
C SER A 12 8.21 2.24 2.32
N PRO A 13 9.28 2.89 2.83
CA PRO A 13 9.50 4.31 2.61
C PRO A 13 10.02 4.63 1.19
N HIS A 14 10.40 3.61 0.41
CA HIS A 14 10.95 3.77 -0.94
C HIS A 14 9.85 3.86 -2.01
N ALA A 15 10.05 4.69 -3.03
CA ALA A 15 9.03 4.94 -4.03
C ALA A 15 8.85 3.78 -5.03
N PHE A 16 7.61 3.45 -5.37
CA PHE A 16 7.22 2.41 -6.31
C PHE A 16 6.68 2.97 -7.64
N PRO A 17 7.00 2.37 -8.80
CA PRO A 17 7.86 1.18 -8.99
C PRO A 17 9.30 1.42 -8.51
N PRO A 18 10.00 0.38 -8.03
CA PRO A 18 11.29 0.54 -7.37
C PRO A 18 12.34 1.14 -8.32
N GLY A 19 13.27 1.90 -7.77
CA GLY A 19 14.46 2.37 -8.48
C GLY A 19 15.74 2.24 -7.66
N ASP A 20 15.66 1.53 -6.54
CA ASP A 20 16.75 1.24 -5.62
C ASP A 20 16.64 -0.20 -5.12
N ASP A 21 17.71 -0.71 -4.53
CA ASP A 21 17.82 -2.11 -4.11
C ASP A 21 16.78 -2.47 -3.04
N VAL A 22 16.43 -1.53 -2.16
CA VAL A 22 15.45 -1.77 -1.09
C VAL A 22 14.06 -1.95 -1.69
N GLY A 23 13.64 -1.08 -2.61
CA GLY A 23 12.38 -1.23 -3.32
C GLY A 23 12.30 -2.53 -4.11
N HIS A 24 13.41 -2.94 -4.76
CA HIS A 24 13.48 -4.21 -5.47
C HIS A 24 13.37 -5.42 -4.53
N ALA A 25 14.03 -5.38 -3.37
CA ALA A 25 13.91 -6.43 -2.35
C ALA A 25 12.48 -6.54 -1.81
N VAL A 26 11.81 -5.41 -1.54
CA VAL A 26 10.40 -5.41 -1.11
C VAL A 26 9.48 -5.98 -2.19
N ALA A 27 9.69 -5.62 -3.47
CA ALA A 27 8.92 -6.18 -4.58
C ALA A 27 9.10 -7.71 -4.69
N ALA A 28 10.35 -8.19 -4.61
CA ALA A 28 10.67 -9.62 -4.67
C ALA A 28 10.07 -10.40 -3.51
N GLU A 29 10.14 -9.86 -2.28
CA GLU A 29 9.53 -10.48 -1.09
C GLU A 29 8.00 -10.54 -1.24
N ALA A 30 7.38 -9.47 -1.73
CA ALA A 30 5.94 -9.44 -1.94
C ALA A 30 5.49 -10.54 -2.92
N GLU A 31 6.21 -10.69 -4.03
CA GLU A 31 5.95 -11.75 -5.01
C GLU A 31 6.18 -13.14 -4.44
N ALA A 32 7.22 -13.34 -3.62
CA ALA A 32 7.51 -14.62 -2.99
C ALA A 32 6.40 -15.05 -2.02
N LEU A 33 5.92 -14.12 -1.19
CA LEU A 33 4.81 -14.35 -0.26
C LEU A 33 3.49 -14.60 -1.01
N ALA A 34 3.23 -13.84 -2.08
CA ALA A 34 2.06 -14.06 -2.93
C ALA A 34 2.08 -15.45 -3.59
N ARG A 35 3.23 -15.88 -4.12
CA ARG A 35 3.43 -17.22 -4.69
C ARG A 35 3.22 -18.36 -3.69
N ARG A 36 3.36 -18.09 -2.39
CA ARG A 36 3.06 -19.04 -1.30
C ARG A 36 1.57 -19.08 -0.92
N GLY A 37 0.72 -18.32 -1.62
CA GLY A 37 -0.72 -18.30 -1.41
C GLY A 37 -1.21 -17.21 -0.45
N HIS A 38 -0.34 -16.29 -0.02
CA HIS A 38 -0.74 -15.18 0.85
C HIS A 38 -1.36 -14.04 0.05
N ALA A 39 -2.18 -13.23 0.72
CA ALA A 39 -2.70 -11.97 0.20
C ALA A 39 -1.74 -10.84 0.58
N VAL A 40 -1.00 -10.29 -0.38
CA VAL A 40 0.08 -9.34 -0.12
C VAL A 40 -0.21 -7.95 -0.67
N THR A 41 -0.16 -6.94 0.19
CA THR A 41 -0.29 -5.53 -0.19
C THR A 41 1.02 -4.79 0.10
N ILE A 42 1.49 -3.97 -0.83
CA ILE A 42 2.61 -3.04 -0.63
C ILE A 42 2.03 -1.65 -0.38
N LEU A 43 2.39 -1.04 0.75
CA LEU A 43 2.10 0.35 1.09
C LEU A 43 3.39 1.16 0.93
N ALA A 44 3.47 1.99 -0.11
CA ALA A 44 4.68 2.73 -0.43
C ALA A 44 4.40 4.02 -1.20
N PRO A 45 5.30 5.02 -1.17
CA PRO A 45 5.17 6.20 -2.02
C PRO A 45 5.02 5.85 -3.50
N GLY A 46 4.01 6.39 -4.17
CA GLY A 46 3.85 6.21 -5.63
C GLY A 46 4.71 7.19 -6.43
N LYS A 47 5.30 6.75 -7.54
CA LYS A 47 5.89 7.64 -8.53
C LYS A 47 4.79 8.29 -9.37
N GLY A 48 4.62 9.59 -9.18
CA GLY A 48 3.71 10.42 -9.99
C GLY A 48 2.28 10.54 -9.43
N ARG A 49 1.54 11.48 -10.02
CA ARG A 49 0.21 11.90 -9.55
C ARG A 49 -0.86 10.82 -9.72
N GLN A 50 -0.82 10.06 -10.81
CA GLN A 50 -1.79 9.01 -11.08
C GLN A 50 -1.73 7.88 -10.04
N ALA A 51 -0.52 7.45 -9.67
CA ALA A 51 -0.32 6.44 -8.63
C ALA A 51 -0.87 6.95 -7.29
N ALA A 52 -0.51 8.18 -6.91
CA ALA A 52 -1.02 8.82 -5.70
C ALA A 52 -2.55 8.92 -5.65
N ASP A 53 -3.20 9.33 -6.75
CA ASP A 53 -4.66 9.42 -6.83
C ASP A 53 -5.32 8.05 -6.74
N ALA A 54 -4.74 7.02 -7.38
CA ALA A 54 -5.25 5.65 -7.32
C ALA A 54 -5.10 5.02 -5.92
N GLY A 55 -4.02 5.33 -5.20
CA GLY A 55 -3.83 4.91 -3.81
C GLY A 55 -4.79 5.65 -2.87
N ARG A 56 -4.99 6.96 -3.07
CA ARG A 56 -5.96 7.76 -2.29
C ARG A 56 -7.37 7.20 -2.38
N ARG A 57 -7.86 6.86 -3.57
CA ARG A 57 -9.20 6.28 -3.76
C ARG A 57 -9.40 4.99 -2.96
N ARG A 58 -8.36 4.15 -2.88
CA ARG A 58 -8.41 2.90 -2.10
C ARG A 58 -8.48 3.15 -0.60
N ILE A 59 -7.71 4.14 -0.11
CA ILE A 59 -7.76 4.54 1.30
C ILE A 59 -9.13 5.16 1.63
N GLU A 60 -9.68 6.00 0.76
CA GLU A 60 -11.02 6.58 0.93
C GLU A 60 -12.12 5.50 0.96
N ALA A 61 -12.01 4.47 0.13
CA ALA A 61 -12.92 3.31 0.15
C ALA A 61 -12.78 2.51 1.46
N LEU A 62 -11.56 2.29 1.95
CA LEU A 62 -11.30 1.67 3.25
C LEU A 62 -11.94 2.47 4.40
N GLU A 63 -11.78 3.80 4.40
CA GLU A 63 -12.39 4.70 5.39
C GLU A 63 -13.93 4.68 5.32
N ALA A 64 -14.49 4.43 4.14
CA ALA A 64 -15.92 4.25 3.93
C ALA A 64 -16.45 2.85 4.31
N GLY A 65 -15.58 1.94 4.77
CA GLY A 65 -15.93 0.60 5.25
C GLY A 65 -15.62 -0.55 4.31
N ASP A 66 -15.03 -0.29 3.14
CA ASP A 66 -14.58 -1.34 2.22
C ASP A 66 -13.22 -1.90 2.64
N ALA A 67 -13.24 -2.92 3.49
CA ALA A 67 -12.04 -3.59 4.01
C ALA A 67 -11.19 -4.29 2.94
N ASP A 68 -11.73 -4.50 1.74
CA ASP A 68 -11.06 -5.18 0.63
C ASP A 68 -10.40 -4.18 -0.34
N ALA A 69 -10.70 -2.89 -0.23
CA ALA A 69 -10.10 -1.83 -1.06
C ALA A 69 -8.55 -1.77 -0.99
N VAL A 70 -7.96 -2.26 0.10
CA VAL A 70 -6.51 -2.36 0.30
C VAL A 70 -6.01 -3.80 0.44
N ALA A 71 -6.86 -4.79 0.18
CA ALA A 71 -6.53 -6.20 0.29
C ALA A 71 -6.22 -6.77 -1.08
N ALA A 72 -5.05 -7.41 -1.24
CA ALA A 72 -4.87 -8.31 -2.37
C ALA A 72 -5.71 -9.59 -2.19
N GLY A 73 -6.03 -10.26 -3.29
CA GLY A 73 -6.58 -11.61 -3.25
C GLY A 73 -5.51 -12.64 -2.86
N PRO A 74 -5.83 -13.69 -2.07
CA PRO A 74 -4.90 -14.78 -1.78
C PRO A 74 -4.37 -15.45 -3.06
N GLY A 75 -3.05 -15.61 -3.16
CA GLY A 75 -2.40 -16.20 -4.35
C GLY A 75 -2.44 -15.35 -5.62
N GLY A 76 -3.02 -14.15 -5.55
CA GLY A 76 -2.98 -13.16 -6.63
C GLY A 76 -1.70 -12.34 -6.63
N PRO A 77 -1.49 -11.48 -7.65
CA PRO A 77 -0.35 -10.57 -7.66
C PRO A 77 -0.41 -9.58 -6.49
N PRO A 78 0.75 -9.11 -5.97
CA PRO A 78 0.77 -8.11 -4.91
C PRO A 78 0.02 -6.83 -5.31
N LEU A 79 -0.80 -6.31 -4.39
CA LEU A 79 -1.49 -5.05 -4.59
C LEU A 79 -0.61 -3.89 -4.14
N LEU A 80 -0.24 -2.97 -5.04
CA LEU A 80 0.38 -1.70 -4.65
C LEU A 80 -0.70 -0.67 -4.28
N VAL A 81 -0.64 -0.19 -3.05
CA VAL A 81 -1.40 0.97 -2.58
C VAL A 81 -0.43 2.12 -2.37
N ALA A 82 -0.38 3.02 -3.35
CA ALA A 82 0.49 4.17 -3.31
C ALA A 82 0.09 5.15 -2.20
N THR A 83 0.92 5.26 -1.17
CA THR A 83 0.75 6.24 -0.10
C THR A 83 1.36 7.56 -0.58
N SER A 84 0.55 8.52 -1.02
CA SER A 84 1.07 9.86 -1.30
C SER A 84 1.72 10.45 -0.03
N ARG A 85 2.62 11.44 -0.17
CA ARG A 85 3.14 12.21 0.98
C ARG A 85 1.97 12.57 1.92
N ALA A 86 1.92 11.98 3.11
CA ALA A 86 0.99 12.41 4.15
C ALA A 86 1.27 13.91 4.40
N ILE A 87 0.30 14.78 4.66
CA ILE A 87 -0.61 14.74 5.81
C ILE A 87 -1.95 15.41 5.42
N ARG A 88 -3.08 14.70 5.50
CA ARG A 88 -4.37 15.39 5.72
C ARG A 88 -4.38 15.77 7.20
N LYS A 89 -4.28 17.06 7.50
CA LYS A 89 -4.53 17.57 8.85
C LYS A 89 -5.96 17.16 9.19
N SER A 90 -6.13 16.43 10.29
CA SER A 90 -7.44 16.13 10.86
C SER A 90 -8.32 17.38 10.79
N SER A 91 -9.50 17.28 10.16
CA SER A 91 -10.47 18.38 10.07
C SER A 91 -11.08 18.75 11.42
N LYS A 92 -10.69 18.08 12.51
CA LYS A 92 -11.11 18.41 13.89
C LYS A 92 -10.16 19.33 14.65
N GLY A 93 -9.10 19.85 14.02
CA GLY A 93 -8.15 20.76 14.68
C GLY A 93 -7.95 22.06 13.92
N THR A 94 -8.34 23.17 14.54
CA THR A 94 -8.19 24.56 14.07
C THR A 94 -6.80 24.78 13.47
N GLY A 95 -6.75 25.00 12.17
CA GLY A 95 -5.51 24.95 11.41
C GLY A 95 -4.71 26.25 11.47
N ARG A 96 -3.63 26.30 12.25
CA ARG A 96 -2.56 27.29 12.03
C ARG A 96 -1.70 26.88 10.81
N ARG A 97 -1.55 27.80 9.84
CA ARG A 97 -0.61 27.70 8.71
C ARG A 97 0.82 27.88 9.26
N LEU A 98 1.72 26.98 8.88
CA LEU A 98 3.15 27.23 8.98
C LEU A 98 3.56 27.85 7.65
N GLY A 99 3.97 29.12 7.71
CA GLY A 99 4.76 29.78 6.69
C GLY A 99 6.25 29.50 6.93
#